data_AF-A0A520GS53-F1
#
_entry.id   AF-A0A520GS53-F1
#
_cell.length_a   1.000
_cell.length_b   1.000
_cell.length_c   1.000
_cell.angle_alpha   90.00
_cell.angle_beta   90.00
_cell.angle_gamma   90.00
#
_symmetry.space_group_name_H-M   'P 1'
#
loop_
_entity.id
_entity.type
_entity.pdbx_description
1 polymer ?
#
loop_
_entity_poly.entity_id
_entity_poly.type
_entity_poly.pdbx_seq_one_letter_code
_entity_poly.pdbx_strand_id
1 'polypeptide(L)' 'MALIKPFRALRPQPAYAEQVASRPYDVLNSAEAREEVKNNPYSFLHITKAEVDLPEDIDTHSQEVYEK' A
#
# COMPACT_ATOMS: atom_id res chain seq x y z
N MET A 1 -3.60 -1.12 -35.34
CA MET A 1 -2.48 -1.87 -34.73
C MET A 1 -1.96 -1.07 -33.55
N ALA A 2 -1.97 -1.59 -32.33
CA ALA A 2 -1.56 -0.83 -31.15
C ALA A 2 -0.02 -0.67 -31.13
N LEU A 3 0.46 0.54 -30.84
CA LEU A 3 1.89 0.86 -30.77
C LEU A 3 2.36 0.73 -29.31
N ILE A 4 2.99 -0.38 -28.97
CA ILE A 4 3.46 -0.65 -27.59
C ILE A 4 4.82 0.02 -27.40
N LYS A 5 4.90 0.96 -26.45
CA LYS A 5 6.15 1.64 -26.07
C LYS A 5 6.64 1.12 -24.71
N PRO A 6 7.86 0.56 -24.61
CA PRO A 6 8.40 0.17 -23.32
C PRO A 6 8.73 1.41 -22.47
N PHE A 7 8.65 1.25 -21.15
CA PHE A 7 9.06 2.26 -20.18
C PHE A 7 9.82 1.58 -19.04
N ARG A 8 10.63 2.36 -18.31
CA ARG A 8 11.30 1.85 -17.10
C ARG A 8 10.30 1.77 -15.97
N ALA A 9 9.91 0.55 -15.61
CA ALA A 9 9.07 0.30 -14.44
C ALA A 9 9.91 0.33 -13.16
N LEU A 10 9.34 0.88 -12.09
CA LEU A 10 9.83 0.68 -10.74
C LEU A 10 9.35 -0.70 -10.28
N ARG A 11 10.26 -1.52 -9.78
CA ARG A 11 9.98 -2.86 -9.26
C ARG A 11 10.74 -3.06 -7.97
N PRO A 12 10.17 -3.77 -6.98
CA PRO A 12 10.89 -4.12 -5.77
C PRO A 12 12.09 -5.02 -6.09
N GLN A 13 13.10 -5.01 -5.23
CA GLN A 13 14.18 -5.98 -5.35
C GLN A 13 13.61 -7.39 -5.14
N PRO A 14 14.13 -8.43 -5.83
CA PRO A 14 13.56 -9.77 -5.78
C PRO A 14 13.36 -10.33 -4.37
N ALA A 15 14.28 -10.04 -3.45
CA ALA A 15 14.22 -10.48 -2.06
C ALA A 15 13.02 -9.92 -1.26
N TYR A 16 12.48 -8.77 -1.67
CA TYR A 16 11.35 -8.12 -1.00
C TYR A 16 10.04 -8.25 -1.80
N ALA A 17 10.06 -8.92 -2.95
CA ALA A 17 8.89 -8.98 -3.83
C ALA A 17 7.66 -9.58 -3.14
N GLU A 18 7.84 -10.63 -2.33
CA GLU A 18 6.77 -11.25 -1.54
C GLU A 18 6.24 -10.33 -0.45
N GLN A 19 7.11 -9.52 0.16
CA GLN A 19 6.76 -8.60 1.23
C GLN A 19 6.05 -7.34 0.70
N VAL A 20 6.39 -6.90 -0.51
CA VAL A 20 5.72 -5.76 -1.15
C VAL A 20 4.35 -6.17 -1.71
N ALA A 21 4.17 -7.43 -2.09
CA ALA A 21 2.88 -7.91 -2.57
C ALA A 21 1.80 -7.77 -1.48
N SER A 22 0.75 -7.02 -1.78
CA SER A 22 -0.41 -6.86 -0.91
C SER A 22 -1.69 -7.30 -1.59
N ARG A 23 -2.72 -7.57 -0.79
CA ARG A 23 -4.08 -7.73 -1.31
C ARG A 23 -4.57 -6.40 -1.93
N PRO A 24 -5.56 -6.47 -2.83
CA PRO A 24 -6.24 -5.29 -3.33
C PRO A 24 -6.84 -4.46 -2.17
N TYR A 25 -6.69 -3.14 -2.24
CA TYR A 25 -7.10 -2.22 -1.17
C TYR A 25 -8.62 -2.19 -0.95
N ASP A 26 -9.40 -2.61 -1.94
CA ASP A 26 -10.87 -2.67 -1.93
C ASP A 26 -11.42 -3.91 -1.23
N VAL A 27 -10.57 -4.92 -0.98
CA VAL A 27 -10.97 -6.17 -0.32
C VAL A 27 -10.79 -6.08 1.20
N LEU A 28 -9.96 -5.16 1.69
CA LEU A 28 -9.64 -5.01 3.11
C LEU A 28 -10.23 -3.72 3.68
N ASN A 29 -10.82 -3.81 4.86
CA ASN A 29 -11.10 -2.61 5.65
C ASN A 29 -9.82 -2.10 6.35
N SER A 30 -9.84 -0.87 6.86
CA SER A 30 -8.64 -0.26 7.44
C SER A 30 -8.14 -0.98 8.71
N ALA A 31 -9.02 -1.65 9.46
CA ALA A 31 -8.60 -2.46 10.62
C ALA A 31 -7.89 -3.75 10.19
N GLU A 32 -8.41 -4.46 9.19
CA GLU A 32 -7.75 -5.65 8.63
C GLU A 32 -6.41 -5.30 7.99
N ALA A 33 -6.35 -4.18 7.27
CA ALA A 33 -5.12 -3.69 6.67
C ALA A 33 -4.05 -3.36 7.74
N ARG A 34 -4.43 -2.78 8.88
CA ARG A 34 -3.53 -2.54 10.02
C ARG A 34 -2.93 -3.83 10.56
N GLU A 35 -3.75 -4.87 10.74
CA GLU A 35 -3.25 -6.17 11.20
C GLU A 35 -2.30 -6.81 10.17
N GLU A 36 -2.60 -6.67 8.87
CA GLU A 36 -1.79 -7.24 7.79
C GLU A 36 -0.41 -6.56 7.69
N VAL A 37 -0.33 -5.24 7.90
CA VAL A 37 0.95 -4.50 7.83
C VAL A 37 1.79 -4.57 9.10
N LYS A 38 1.21 -4.86 10.28
CA LYS A 38 1.93 -4.89 11.57
C LYS A 38 3.20 -5.76 11.55
N ASN A 39 3.18 -6.85 10.80
CA ASN A 39 4.29 -7.81 10.72
C ASN A 39 5.14 -7.64 9.45
N ASN A 40 4.86 -6.63 8.62
CA ASN A 40 5.51 -6.44 7.33
C ASN A 40 5.67 -4.95 6.98
N PRO A 41 6.82 -4.33 7.32
CA PRO A 41 7.07 -2.91 7.05
C PRO A 41 7.25 -2.59 5.56
N TYR A 42 7.33 -3.60 4.69
CA TYR A 42 7.49 -3.40 3.25
C TYR A 42 6.16 -3.55 2.49
N SER A 43 5.04 -3.76 3.18
CA SER A 43 3.74 -3.93 2.56
C SER A 43 3.34 -2.70 1.73
N PHE A 44 2.82 -2.92 0.53
CA PHE A 44 2.33 -1.83 -0.33
C PHE A 44 1.07 -1.14 0.24
N LEU A 45 0.42 -1.73 1.25
CA LEU A 45 -0.73 -1.12 1.95
C LEU A 45 -0.34 0.16 2.69
N HIS A 46 0.92 0.34 3.07
CA HIS A 46 1.40 1.62 3.62
C HIS A 46 1.24 2.79 2.63
N ILE A 47 1.16 2.50 1.33
CA ILE A 47 0.99 3.51 0.27
C ILE A 47 -0.48 3.60 -0.17
N THR A 48 -1.14 2.45 -0.40
CA THR A 48 -2.52 2.43 -0.91
C THR A 48 -3.56 2.65 0.18
N LYS A 49 -3.21 2.43 1.45
CA LYS A 49 -4.01 2.66 2.64
C LYS A 49 -3.16 3.31 3.74
N ALA A 50 -2.61 4.50 3.46
CA ALA A 50 -1.71 5.21 4.37
C ALA A 50 -2.32 5.45 5.78
N GLU A 51 -3.65 5.39 5.92
CA GLU A 51 -4.32 5.47 7.21
C GLU A 51 -3.84 4.40 8.22
N VAL A 52 -3.31 3.26 7.74
CA VAL A 52 -2.88 2.15 8.62
C VAL A 52 -1.71 2.54 9.55
N ASP A 53 -0.95 3.57 9.20
CA ASP A 53 0.19 4.09 9.97
C ASP A 53 -0.17 5.27 10.89
N LEU A 54 -1.44 5.66 10.93
CA LEU A 54 -1.97 6.78 11.70
C LEU A 54 -2.90 6.27 12.81
N PRO A 55 -3.35 7.07 13.78
CA PRO A 55 -4.27 6.62 14.83
C PRO A 55 -5.56 6.00 14.27
N GLU A 56 -6.17 5.04 14.98
CA GLU A 56 -7.38 4.33 14.51
C GLU A 56 -8.61 5.24 14.36
N ASP A 57 -8.65 6.34 15.11
CA ASP A 57 -9.74 7.32 15.09
C ASP A 57 -9.59 8.36 13.96
N ILE A 58 -8.51 8.29 13.17
CA ILE A 58 -8.27 9.29 12.13
C ILE A 58 -9.23 9.10 10.95
N ASP A 59 -9.76 10.22 10.47
CA ASP A 59 -10.53 10.23 9.23
C ASP A 59 -9.61 9.84 8.06
N THR A 60 -9.98 8.79 7.32
CA THR A 60 -9.27 8.30 6.13
C THR A 60 -9.17 9.33 5.01
N HIS A 61 -10.03 10.36 5.04
CA HIS A 61 -10.02 11.47 4.09
C HIS A 61 -9.39 12.75 4.66
N SER A 62 -8.79 12.68 5.85
CA SER A 62 -8.07 13.81 6.43
C SER A 62 -6.80 14.14 5.63
N GLN A 63 -6.41 15.42 5.67
CA GLN A 63 -5.18 15.89 5.05
C GLN A 63 -3.95 15.12 5.56
N GLU A 64 -3.96 14.74 6.85
CA GLU A 64 -2.88 14.00 7.51
C GLU A 64 -2.60 12.63 6.86
N VAL A 65 -3.62 11.97 6.30
CA VAL A 65 -3.46 10.70 5.57
C VAL A 65 -2.78 10.92 4.22
N TYR A 66 -3.09 12.03 3.55
CA TYR A 66 -2.49 12.38 2.26
C TYR A 66 -1.07 12.94 2.36
N GLU A 67 -0.71 13.48 3.53
CA GLU A 67 0.63 14.02 3.83
C GLU A 67 1.60 12.95 4.34
N LYS A 68 1.13 11.71 4.54
CA LYS A 68 1.91 10.55 4.98
C LYS A 68 2.69 9.91 3.83
#